data_AF-A0A1G3KXY6-F1
#
_entry.id   AF-A0A1G3KXY6-F1
#
_cell.length_a   1.000
_cell.length_b   1.000
_cell.length_c   1.000
_cell.angle_alpha   90.00
_cell.angle_beta   90.00
_cell.angle_gamma   90.00
#
_symmetry.space_group_name_H-M   'P 1'
#
loop_
_entity.id
_entity.type
_entity.pdbx_description
1 polymer ?
#
loop_
_entity_poly.entity_id
_entity_poly.type
_entity_poly.pdbx_seq_one_letter_code
_entity_poly.pdbx_strand_id
1 'polypeptide(L)'
;MKKIIMVLFALVFAMSIYSLTIVEDKFDDNTSLTGWKRSSTTNTASYTGTPKVGDACLQLKYNANVITYVKLTGFKNIVLTYKMAKNSLETGEKVVCEYSTNGGSTWTTAASLLNTAANNTFTSYTTNIANCTVLQLRFKIVGSATDDYAYIDDVKITGDLQ
;
A
#
# COMPACT_ATOMS: atom_id res chain seq x y z
N MET A 1 -69.22 4.74 9.76
CA MET A 1 -68.26 4.33 8.72
C MET A 1 -66.85 4.45 9.30
N LYS A 2 -66.13 3.34 9.47
CA LYS A 2 -64.82 3.28 10.15
C LYS A 2 -63.73 3.92 9.27
N LYS A 3 -63.02 4.93 9.78
CA LYS A 3 -61.85 5.52 9.11
C LYS A 3 -60.67 4.56 9.26
N ILE A 4 -60.24 3.94 8.17
CA ILE A 4 -59.00 3.16 8.13
C ILE A 4 -57.87 4.17 7.90
N ILE A 5 -57.06 4.41 8.94
CA ILE A 5 -55.80 5.16 8.83
C ILE A 5 -54.74 4.13 8.42
N MET A 6 -54.30 4.20 7.17
CA MET A 6 -53.21 3.36 6.65
C MET A 6 -51.89 4.05 6.98
N VAL A 7 -51.17 3.54 7.99
CA VAL A 7 -49.83 4.01 8.32
C VAL A 7 -48.83 3.31 7.39
N LEU A 8 -48.20 4.10 6.52
CA LEU A 8 -47.11 3.64 5.66
C LEU A 8 -45.85 3.48 6.51
N PHE A 9 -45.40 2.24 6.73
CA PHE A 9 -44.13 1.96 7.39
C PHE A 9 -43.00 2.11 6.37
N ALA A 10 -42.27 3.23 6.42
CA ALA A 10 -41.05 3.39 5.63
C ALA A 10 -39.94 2.52 6.25
N LEU A 11 -39.59 1.42 5.60
CA LEU A 11 -38.47 0.57 5.99
C LEU A 11 -37.16 1.31 5.62
N VAL A 12 -36.55 2.00 6.58
CA VAL A 12 -35.22 2.59 6.40
C VAL A 12 -34.18 1.48 6.56
N PHE A 13 -33.65 0.99 5.44
CA PHE A 13 -32.54 0.05 5.44
C PHE A 13 -31.25 0.84 5.72
N ALA A 14 -30.76 0.81 6.96
CA ALA A 14 -29.45 1.34 7.28
C ALA A 14 -28.39 0.40 6.67
N MET A 15 -27.78 0.77 5.53
CA MET A 15 -26.58 0.08 5.07
C MET A 15 -25.45 0.40 6.05
N SER A 16 -24.99 -0.61 6.79
CA SER A 16 -23.67 -0.53 7.39
C SER A 16 -22.64 -0.54 6.26
N ILE A 17 -21.94 0.59 6.09
CA ILE A 17 -20.76 0.70 5.24
C ILE A 17 -19.63 -0.09 5.90
N TYR A 18 -19.43 -1.32 5.44
CA TYR A 18 -18.26 -2.13 5.81
C TYR A 18 -17.15 -1.88 4.80
N SER A 19 -15.97 -1.53 5.31
CA SER A 19 -14.76 -1.47 4.49
C SER A 19 -14.28 -2.89 4.19
N LEU A 20 -14.18 -3.23 2.91
CA LEU A 20 -13.69 -4.52 2.42
C LEU A 20 -12.20 -4.46 2.14
N THR A 21 -11.50 -5.56 2.36
CA THR A 21 -10.12 -5.72 1.88
C THR A 21 -10.14 -5.99 0.38
N ILE A 22 -9.54 -5.09 -0.39
CA ILE A 22 -9.45 -5.17 -1.86
C ILE A 22 -8.15 -5.88 -2.24
N VAL A 23 -7.05 -5.53 -1.59
CA VAL A 23 -5.74 -6.16 -1.74
C VAL A 23 -5.11 -6.27 -0.37
N GLU A 24 -4.45 -7.40 -0.10
CA GLU A 24 -3.53 -7.57 1.02
C GLU A 24 -2.34 -8.37 0.53
N ASP A 25 -1.14 -7.88 0.83
CA ASP A 25 0.12 -8.56 0.61
C ASP A 25 1.02 -8.34 1.83
N LYS A 26 1.22 -9.42 2.59
CA LYS A 26 2.13 -9.46 3.73
C LYS A 26 3.55 -9.86 3.32
N PHE A 27 3.75 -10.22 2.05
CA PHE A 27 5.01 -10.74 1.52
C PHE A 27 5.53 -12.00 2.21
N ASP A 28 4.71 -12.69 3.01
CA ASP A 28 5.05 -13.95 3.69
C ASP A 28 5.32 -15.12 2.70
N ASP A 29 4.88 -15.01 1.44
CA ASP A 29 5.34 -15.91 0.37
C ASP A 29 6.81 -15.57 0.02
N ASN A 30 7.72 -16.28 0.66
CA ASN A 30 9.16 -16.12 0.46
C ASN A 30 9.68 -16.60 -0.91
N THR A 31 8.80 -17.10 -1.78
CA THR A 31 9.18 -17.64 -3.09
C THR A 31 8.84 -16.72 -4.25
N SER A 32 7.93 -15.75 -4.06
CA SER A 32 7.45 -14.90 -5.15
C SER A 32 7.09 -13.48 -4.70
N LEU A 33 7.24 -12.52 -5.62
CA LEU A 33 6.68 -11.16 -5.51
C LEU A 33 5.56 -11.00 -6.53
N THR A 34 4.63 -11.95 -6.53
CA THR A 34 3.54 -12.02 -7.50
C THR A 34 2.66 -10.77 -7.42
N GLY A 35 2.27 -10.20 -8.56
CA GLY A 35 1.48 -8.97 -8.61
C GLY A 35 2.29 -7.67 -8.49
N TRP A 36 3.61 -7.76 -8.28
CA TRP A 36 4.52 -6.61 -8.24
C TRP A 36 5.48 -6.61 -9.43
N LYS A 37 5.34 -5.61 -10.30
CA LYS A 37 6.29 -5.36 -11.38
C LYS A 37 7.55 -4.73 -10.79
N ARG A 38 8.70 -5.38 -11.00
CA ARG A 38 10.00 -4.99 -10.44
C ARG A 38 10.79 -4.21 -11.48
N SER A 39 11.46 -3.13 -11.07
CA SER A 39 12.39 -2.40 -11.95
C SER A 39 13.70 -3.16 -12.18
N SER A 40 14.08 -4.04 -11.25
CA SER A 40 15.27 -4.89 -11.32
C SER A 40 15.06 -6.14 -10.49
N THR A 41 15.29 -7.33 -11.06
CA THR A 41 15.18 -8.60 -10.31
C THR A 41 16.37 -8.87 -9.39
N THR A 42 17.49 -8.15 -9.57
CA THR A 42 18.70 -8.27 -8.75
C THR A 42 18.63 -7.37 -7.51
N ASN A 43 17.96 -6.22 -7.63
CA ASN A 43 17.84 -5.23 -6.56
C ASN A 43 16.46 -5.28 -5.88
N THR A 44 15.69 -6.33 -6.13
CA THR A 44 14.42 -6.59 -5.45
C THR A 44 14.30 -8.07 -5.11
N ALA A 45 13.86 -8.38 -3.90
CA ALA A 45 13.75 -9.75 -3.43
C ALA A 45 12.62 -9.90 -2.42
N SER A 46 12.07 -11.12 -2.32
CA SER A 46 11.39 -11.53 -1.10
C SER A 46 12.48 -11.88 -0.08
N TYR A 47 12.47 -11.21 1.07
CA TYR A 47 13.56 -11.21 2.04
C TYR A 47 13.13 -11.82 3.37
N THR A 48 13.80 -12.89 3.76
CA THR A 48 13.50 -13.67 4.97
C THR A 48 14.40 -13.32 6.16
N GLY A 49 15.26 -12.30 6.03
CA GLY A 49 16.14 -11.85 7.11
C GLY A 49 15.45 -10.89 8.08
N THR A 50 16.24 -10.00 8.69
CA THR A 50 15.76 -8.91 9.54
C THR A 50 16.01 -7.58 8.84
N PRO A 51 15.05 -6.63 8.83
CA PRO A 51 13.72 -6.69 9.44
C PRO A 51 12.70 -7.39 8.53
N LYS A 52 11.67 -7.97 9.15
CA LYS A 52 10.43 -8.43 8.50
C LYS A 52 9.33 -8.55 9.56
N VAL A 53 8.07 -8.49 9.13
CA VAL A 53 6.91 -8.92 9.92
C VAL A 53 6.47 -10.25 9.34
N GLY A 54 6.32 -11.28 10.17
CA GLY A 54 6.02 -12.62 9.65
C GLY A 54 7.24 -13.33 9.05
N ASP A 55 7.04 -13.99 7.92
CA ASP A 55 7.96 -14.95 7.30
C ASP A 55 8.90 -14.29 6.27
N ALA A 56 8.44 -13.26 5.57
CA ALA A 56 9.25 -12.48 4.65
C ALA A 56 8.70 -11.06 4.45
N CYS A 57 9.53 -10.19 3.90
CA CYS A 57 9.13 -8.85 3.48
C CYS A 57 9.66 -8.55 2.06
N LEU A 58 9.15 -7.51 1.43
CA LEU A 58 9.74 -7.01 0.19
C LEU A 58 11.00 -6.20 0.50
N GLN A 59 12.16 -6.61 -0.04
CA GLN A 59 13.38 -5.82 -0.02
C GLN A 59 13.62 -5.11 -1.36
N LEU A 60 14.00 -3.83 -1.29
CA LEU A 60 14.55 -3.05 -2.41
C LEU A 60 15.98 -2.61 -2.08
N LYS A 61 16.81 -2.48 -3.12
CA LYS A 61 18.20 -2.04 -3.00
C LYS A 61 18.56 -0.91 -3.97
N TYR A 62 19.60 -0.14 -3.65
CA TYR A 62 20.15 0.90 -4.52
C TYR A 62 19.08 1.93 -4.92
N ASN A 63 18.63 1.90 -6.18
CA ASN A 63 17.58 2.78 -6.70
C ASN A 63 16.37 2.02 -7.27
N ALA A 64 16.13 0.79 -6.80
CA ALA A 64 15.06 -0.06 -7.29
C ALA A 64 13.66 0.43 -6.88
N ASN A 65 12.67 0.00 -7.66
CA ASN A 65 11.26 0.18 -7.34
C ASN A 65 10.42 -1.05 -7.72
N VAL A 66 9.27 -1.15 -7.08
CA VAL A 66 8.20 -2.08 -7.48
C VAL A 66 6.90 -1.33 -7.67
N ILE A 67 6.06 -1.80 -8.59
CA ILE A 67 4.76 -1.20 -8.90
C ILE A 67 3.70 -2.29 -8.96
N THR A 68 2.53 -2.04 -8.35
CA THR A 68 1.32 -2.84 -8.54
C THR A 68 0.17 -1.99 -9.07
N TYR A 69 -0.82 -2.65 -9.67
CA TYR A 69 -1.99 -2.05 -10.29
C TYR A 69 -3.23 -2.65 -9.66
N VAL A 70 -4.04 -1.82 -9.02
CA VAL A 70 -5.21 -2.26 -8.27
C VAL A 70 -6.46 -1.70 -8.91
N LYS A 71 -7.36 -2.60 -9.32
CA LYS A 71 -8.68 -2.21 -9.84
C LYS A 71 -9.58 -1.83 -8.67
N LEU A 72 -10.10 -0.60 -8.71
CA LEU A 72 -10.94 0.00 -7.66
C LEU A 72 -12.36 0.32 -8.16
N THR A 73 -12.72 -0.12 -9.37
CA THR A 73 -14.09 0.02 -9.88
C THR A 73 -15.10 -0.56 -8.89
N GLY A 74 -16.09 0.24 -8.50
CA GLY A 74 -17.11 -0.16 -7.53
C GLY A 74 -16.73 0.07 -6.07
N PHE A 75 -15.57 0.68 -5.78
CA PHE A 75 -15.14 1.04 -4.44
C PHE A 75 -14.96 2.55 -4.26
N LYS A 76 -15.22 3.05 -3.05
CA LYS A 76 -14.95 4.43 -2.58
C LYS A 76 -14.30 4.39 -1.20
N ASN A 77 -13.92 5.56 -0.67
CA ASN A 77 -13.29 5.69 0.66
C ASN A 77 -12.06 4.77 0.79
N ILE A 78 -11.20 4.83 -0.22
CA ILE A 78 -10.06 3.92 -0.34
C ILE A 78 -9.00 4.29 0.69
N VAL A 79 -8.57 3.30 1.47
CA VAL A 79 -7.51 3.45 2.47
C VAL A 79 -6.37 2.50 2.13
N LEU A 80 -5.16 3.04 2.06
CA LEU A 80 -3.92 2.31 1.91
C LEU A 80 -3.18 2.28 3.25
N THR A 81 -2.83 1.10 3.75
CA THR A 81 -1.93 0.90 4.89
C THR A 81 -0.74 0.06 4.49
N TYR A 82 0.42 0.34 5.08
CA TYR A 82 1.67 -0.38 4.79
C TYR A 82 2.71 -0.06 5.85
N LYS A 83 3.80 -0.83 5.86
CA LYS A 83 4.98 -0.57 6.69
C LYS A 83 6.20 -0.36 5.81
N MET A 84 7.09 0.56 6.24
CA MET A 84 8.42 0.72 5.63
C MET A 84 9.50 0.69 6.71
N ALA A 85 10.62 0.05 6.42
CA ALA A 85 11.87 0.16 7.17
C ALA A 85 13.02 0.43 6.20
N LYS A 86 14.18 0.83 6.75
CA LYS A 86 15.38 1.09 5.97
C LYS A 86 16.63 0.57 6.66
N ASN A 87 17.70 0.41 5.91
CA ASN A 87 19.05 0.21 6.44
C ASN A 87 20.08 0.92 5.55
N SER A 88 21.15 1.39 6.18
CA SER A 88 22.30 2.06 5.55
C SER A 88 22.07 3.41 4.88
N LEU A 89 20.82 3.89 4.74
CA LEU A 89 20.59 5.15 4.02
C LEU A 89 21.39 6.34 4.57
N GLU A 90 22.05 7.08 3.68
CA GLU A 90 22.79 8.32 3.98
C GLU A 90 21.98 9.60 3.71
N THR A 91 22.57 10.76 3.99
CA THR A 91 21.94 12.07 3.81
C THR A 91 21.48 12.28 2.35
N GLY A 92 20.19 12.55 2.19
CA GLY A 92 19.54 12.73 0.88
C GLY A 92 18.79 11.49 0.41
N GLU A 93 19.02 10.35 1.05
CA GLU A 93 18.40 9.08 0.70
C GLU A 93 17.13 8.79 1.49
N LYS A 94 16.24 8.00 0.90
CA LYS A 94 14.92 7.72 1.47
C LYS A 94 14.24 6.52 0.83
N VAL A 95 13.30 5.95 1.57
CA VAL A 95 12.26 5.07 1.03
C VAL A 95 11.01 5.88 0.78
N VAL A 96 10.34 5.68 -0.35
CA VAL A 96 9.16 6.46 -0.74
C VAL A 96 8.05 5.51 -1.16
N CYS A 97 6.85 5.76 -0.63
CA CYS A 97 5.60 5.25 -1.17
C CYS A 97 4.95 6.34 -2.01
N GLU A 98 4.66 6.04 -3.28
CA GLU A 98 3.99 6.92 -4.21
C GLU A 98 2.81 6.20 -4.83
N TYR A 99 1.78 6.95 -5.18
CA TYR A 99 0.65 6.41 -5.92
C TYR A 99 0.23 7.33 -7.06
N SER A 100 -0.45 6.76 -8.05
CA SER A 100 -1.06 7.49 -9.15
C SER A 100 -2.49 7.02 -9.35
N THR A 101 -3.39 7.99 -9.50
CA THR A 101 -4.81 7.80 -9.80
C THR A 101 -5.15 8.13 -11.26
N ASN A 102 -4.15 8.49 -12.08
CA ASN A 102 -4.30 8.95 -13.45
C ASN A 102 -3.36 8.22 -14.43
N GLY A 103 -3.19 6.91 -14.22
CA GLY A 103 -2.44 6.05 -15.12
C GLY A 103 -0.93 6.28 -15.14
N GLY A 104 -0.37 6.92 -14.10
CA GLY A 104 1.07 7.17 -13.98
C GLY A 104 1.53 8.50 -14.58
N SER A 105 0.59 9.33 -15.06
CA SER A 105 0.88 10.66 -15.60
C SER A 105 1.43 11.59 -14.52
N THR A 106 0.88 11.52 -13.30
CA THR A 106 1.44 12.16 -12.11
C THR A 106 1.47 11.19 -10.94
N TRP A 107 2.40 11.41 -10.02
CA TRP A 107 2.59 10.61 -8.82
C TRP A 107 2.48 11.49 -7.58
N THR A 108 1.69 11.04 -6.60
CA THR A 108 1.56 11.66 -5.29
C THR A 108 2.36 10.86 -4.28
N THR A 109 3.18 11.53 -3.47
CA THR A 109 3.90 10.90 -2.35
C THR A 109 2.93 10.65 -1.19
N ALA A 110 2.68 9.38 -0.87
CA ALA A 110 1.94 8.99 0.33
C ALA A 110 2.79 9.16 1.59
N ALA A 111 4.04 8.69 1.54
CA ALA A 111 5.00 8.88 2.62
C ALA A 111 6.45 8.82 2.14
N SER A 112 7.35 9.38 2.95
CA SER A 112 8.80 9.20 2.83
C SER A 112 9.39 8.79 4.18
N LEU A 113 10.17 7.71 4.21
CA LEU A 113 11.01 7.31 5.34
C LEU A 113 12.43 7.78 5.06
N LEU A 114 12.89 8.75 5.84
CA LEU A 114 14.18 9.40 5.63
C LEU A 114 15.34 8.61 6.26
N ASN A 115 16.57 8.94 5.85
CA ASN A 115 17.80 8.41 6.40
C ASN A 115 17.94 8.58 7.94
N THR A 116 17.27 9.57 8.53
CA THR A 116 17.29 9.81 9.98
C THR A 116 16.44 8.83 10.79
N ALA A 117 15.62 8.00 10.16
CA ALA A 117 14.87 6.96 10.84
C ALA A 117 15.80 5.87 11.43
N ALA A 118 15.32 5.11 12.41
CA ALA A 118 16.05 3.98 12.96
C ALA A 118 16.25 2.88 11.88
N ASN A 119 17.45 2.31 11.82
CA ASN A 119 17.72 1.18 10.94
C ASN A 119 16.94 -0.05 11.41
N ASN A 120 16.43 -0.83 10.45
CA ASN A 120 15.76 -2.11 10.68
C ASN A 120 14.51 -2.04 11.58
N THR A 121 13.87 -0.86 11.65
CA THR A 121 12.63 -0.65 12.41
C THR A 121 11.51 -0.22 11.47
N PHE A 122 10.41 -0.96 11.48
CA PHE A 122 9.24 -0.62 10.67
C PHE A 122 8.48 0.57 11.24
N THR A 123 8.14 1.50 10.35
CA THR A 123 7.15 2.56 10.59
C THR A 123 5.89 2.22 9.82
N SER A 124 4.73 2.33 10.48
CA SER A 124 3.43 2.10 9.85
C SER A 124 2.87 3.39 9.26
N TYR A 125 2.22 3.28 8.11
CA TYR A 125 1.65 4.39 7.38
C TYR A 125 0.19 4.11 7.02
N THR A 126 -0.59 5.18 6.90
CA THR A 126 -1.97 5.15 6.43
C THR A 126 -2.20 6.34 5.51
N THR A 127 -2.85 6.12 4.39
CA THR A 127 -3.12 7.16 3.40
C THR A 127 -4.51 6.96 2.80
N ASN A 128 -5.31 8.03 2.81
CA ASN A 128 -6.57 8.06 2.07
C ASN A 128 -6.28 8.32 0.59
N ILE A 129 -6.81 7.47 -0.27
CA ILE A 129 -6.60 7.56 -1.72
C ILE A 129 -7.85 8.18 -2.34
N ALA A 130 -7.64 9.20 -3.18
CA ALA A 130 -8.72 9.82 -3.93
C ALA A 130 -9.41 8.79 -4.86
N ASN A 131 -10.72 8.93 -5.05
CA ASN A 131 -11.49 8.02 -5.89
C ASN A 131 -10.88 7.92 -7.30
N CYS A 132 -10.64 6.69 -7.73
CA CYS A 132 -10.14 6.36 -9.06
C CYS A 132 -10.58 4.95 -9.43
N THR A 133 -10.51 4.60 -10.71
CA THR A 133 -10.90 3.26 -11.20
C THR A 133 -9.74 2.27 -11.14
N VAL A 134 -8.50 2.77 -11.27
CA VAL A 134 -7.27 2.00 -11.13
C VAL A 134 -6.26 2.84 -10.34
N LEU A 135 -5.74 2.25 -9.27
CA LEU A 135 -4.62 2.77 -8.51
C LEU A 135 -3.33 2.13 -9.00
N GLN A 136 -2.32 2.95 -9.31
CA GLN A 136 -0.95 2.47 -9.41
C GLN A 136 -0.24 2.80 -8.10
N LEU A 137 0.27 1.78 -7.41
CA LEU A 137 1.01 1.93 -6.16
C LEU A 137 2.46 1.55 -6.40
N ARG A 138 3.39 2.42 -6.00
CA ARG A 138 4.83 2.21 -6.14
C ARG A 138 5.55 2.40 -4.81
N PHE A 139 6.40 1.45 -4.48
CA PHE A 139 7.45 1.62 -3.49
C PHE A 139 8.79 1.77 -4.19
N LYS A 140 9.61 2.73 -3.76
CA LYS A 140 10.95 2.93 -4.29
C LYS A 140 11.93 3.29 -3.19
N ILE A 141 13.16 2.87 -3.39
CA ILE A 141 14.32 3.37 -2.65
C ILE A 141 15.02 4.42 -3.52
N VAL A 142 15.41 5.52 -2.89
CA VAL A 142 16.30 6.53 -3.45
C VAL A 142 17.61 6.42 -2.67
N GLY A 143 18.40 5.40 -3.01
CA GLY A 143 19.74 5.17 -2.48
C GLY A 143 20.80 5.33 -3.57
N SER A 144 22.06 5.37 -3.16
CA SER A 144 23.22 5.62 -4.00
C SER A 144 24.24 4.48 -3.99
N ALA A 145 24.04 3.46 -3.14
CA ALA A 145 24.88 2.28 -3.03
C ALA A 145 24.08 0.97 -3.03
N THR A 146 24.74 -0.15 -3.37
CA THR A 146 24.10 -1.47 -3.41
C THR A 146 23.88 -2.09 -2.04
N ASP A 147 24.31 -1.44 -0.97
CA ASP A 147 24.07 -1.77 0.43
C ASP A 147 23.09 -0.80 1.11
N ASP A 148 22.41 0.03 0.32
CA ASP A 148 21.20 0.72 0.73
C ASP A 148 20.00 -0.21 0.62
N TYR A 149 19.24 -0.31 1.69
CA TYR A 149 18.09 -1.20 1.74
C TYR A 149 16.82 -0.48 2.17
N ALA A 150 15.73 -0.84 1.51
CA ALA A 150 14.38 -0.55 1.94
C ALA A 150 13.63 -1.86 2.12
N TYR A 151 12.77 -1.89 3.13
CA TYR A 151 11.92 -3.05 3.43
C TYR A 151 10.47 -2.57 3.47
N ILE A 152 9.58 -3.31 2.81
CA ILE A 152 8.15 -3.01 2.72
C ILE A 152 7.39 -4.24 3.19
N ASP A 153 6.34 -4.00 3.98
CA ASP A 153 5.58 -5.07 4.61
C ASP A 153 4.12 -4.66 4.85
N ASP A 154 3.25 -5.64 5.12
CA ASP A 154 1.83 -5.49 5.48
C ASP A 154 1.08 -4.49 4.57
N VAL A 155 1.24 -4.60 3.25
CA VAL A 155 0.56 -3.72 2.30
C VAL A 155 -0.90 -4.14 2.19
N LYS A 156 -1.81 -3.22 2.47
CA LYS A 156 -3.25 -3.47 2.43
C LYS A 156 -4.00 -2.27 1.87
N ILE A 157 -4.96 -2.57 0.99
CA ILE A 157 -5.89 -1.58 0.45
C ILE A 157 -7.30 -2.03 0.82
N THR A 158 -8.04 -1.13 1.45
CA THR A 158 -9.45 -1.33 1.77
C THR A 158 -10.32 -0.26 1.13
N GLY A 159 -11.62 -0.53 1.03
CA GLY A 159 -12.59 0.44 0.54
C GLY A 159 -14.03 -0.01 0.75
N ASP A 160 -14.95 0.93 0.66
CA ASP A 160 -16.38 0.66 0.80
C ASP A 160 -16.97 0.39 -0.58
N LEU A 161 -17.91 -0.55 -0.67
CA LEU A 161 -18.69 -0.74 -1.90
C LEU A 161 -19.47 0.55 -2.22
N GLN A 162 -19.49 0.92 -3.50
CA GLN A 162 -20.20 2.10 -3.98
C GLN A 162 -21.71 1.93 -3.97
#